data_AF-A0A2E5RIU1-F1
#
_entry.id   AF-A0A2E5RIU1-F1
#
_cell.length_a   1.000
_cell.length_b   1.000
_cell.length_c   1.000
_cell.angle_alpha   90.00
_cell.angle_beta   90.00
_cell.angle_gamma   90.00
#
_symmetry.space_group_name_H-M   'P 1'
#
loop_
_entity.id
_entity.type
_entity.pdbx_description
1 polymer ?
#
loop_
_entity_poly.entity_id
_entity_poly.type
_entity_poly.pdbx_seq_one_letter_code
_entity_poly.pdbx_strand_id
1 'polypeptide(L)'
;MNPENEQTFLLNELLRNRIDQSNGWIPFDLFFNTVMYEPGLGYYSSGSHKIGQGGDFTTAPEISKYFSKAIARQTIRLLEMHDAPSVIEVGAGKGTFAFEYLKELQETETEINHYYILEISADLRDRQMQLISGLPENIRSKVTWLESLDIEPINGIVIANEVIDALPFKRFIIENQQTYELGVTQSNGELEESKKKSDKQLKNEIEIISAEIKRKFEDGYSSEIRLDFHKWFKGISSLIKKGSMVFVDYGYDRSDFYRPERAKGNMICHYQNRVIEDPLKNIGFQDISASVDFTQLADCAIEEGFFIDLFTTQSMFLLNQQSLSVIEDIKMDESRIMEVQKLKQLIMPNHMGDVFKCMILGKGISTDNFEELNHLTHTL
;
A
#
# COMPACT_ATOMS: atom_id res chain seq x y z
N MET A 1 -9.86 -13.60 -30.65
CA MET A 1 -9.72 -14.30 -29.35
C MET A 1 -10.40 -13.45 -28.29
N ASN A 2 -10.84 -14.03 -27.18
CA ASN A 2 -11.21 -13.22 -26.01
C ASN A 2 -9.96 -12.43 -25.59
N PRO A 3 -9.99 -11.08 -25.50
CA PRO A 3 -8.84 -10.28 -25.09
C PRO A 3 -8.20 -10.76 -23.79
N GLU A 4 -9.02 -11.30 -22.87
CA GLU A 4 -8.51 -11.87 -21.61
C GLU A 4 -7.61 -13.09 -21.86
N ASN A 5 -8.00 -13.98 -22.76
CA ASN A 5 -7.20 -15.17 -23.10
C ASN A 5 -5.88 -14.79 -23.80
N GLU A 6 -5.85 -13.65 -24.50
CA GLU A 6 -4.65 -13.16 -25.18
C GLU A 6 -3.66 -12.54 -24.19
N GLN A 7 -4.13 -11.69 -23.25
CA GLN A 7 -3.27 -11.12 -22.20
C GLN A 7 -2.64 -12.22 -21.33
N THR A 8 -3.43 -13.17 -20.81
CA THR A 8 -2.88 -14.29 -20.01
C THR A 8 -1.89 -15.11 -20.83
N PHE A 9 -2.16 -15.36 -22.11
CA PHE A 9 -1.24 -16.09 -22.97
C PHE A 9 0.11 -15.36 -23.12
N LEU A 10 0.09 -14.07 -23.46
CA LEU A 10 1.29 -13.25 -23.62
C LEU A 10 2.10 -13.13 -22.32
N LEU A 11 1.42 -12.98 -21.19
CA LEU A 11 2.08 -12.89 -19.89
C LEU A 11 2.72 -14.22 -19.47
N ASN A 12 2.06 -15.35 -19.76
CA ASN A 12 2.66 -16.68 -19.55
C ASN A 12 3.89 -16.89 -20.44
N GLU A 13 3.82 -16.54 -21.72
CA GLU A 13 4.99 -16.62 -22.62
C GLU A 13 6.14 -15.74 -22.14
N LEU A 14 5.85 -14.53 -21.67
CA LEU A 14 6.87 -13.64 -21.09
C LEU A 14 7.53 -14.26 -19.85
N LEU A 15 6.74 -14.84 -18.94
CA LEU A 15 7.26 -15.50 -17.74
C LEU A 15 8.14 -16.70 -18.10
N ARG A 16 7.71 -17.56 -19.04
CA ARG A 16 8.51 -18.71 -19.51
C ARG A 16 9.85 -18.24 -20.10
N ASN A 17 9.83 -17.20 -20.92
CA ASN A 17 11.05 -16.61 -21.47
C ASN A 17 11.98 -16.08 -20.37
N ARG A 18 11.46 -15.39 -19.34
CA ARG A 18 12.26 -14.92 -18.20
C ARG A 18 12.85 -16.07 -17.40
N ILE A 19 12.09 -17.15 -17.21
CA ILE A 19 12.55 -18.38 -16.54
C ILE A 19 13.70 -19.02 -17.32
N ASP A 20 13.57 -19.19 -18.63
CA ASP A 20 14.61 -19.77 -19.48
C ASP A 20 15.89 -18.93 -19.48
N GLN A 21 15.75 -17.61 -19.53
CA GLN A 21 16.89 -16.67 -19.43
C GLN A 21 17.54 -16.66 -18.04
N SER A 22 16.83 -17.09 -17.00
CA SER A 22 17.28 -17.11 -15.60
C SER A 22 17.73 -18.50 -15.14
N ASN A 23 18.17 -19.35 -16.08
CA ASN A 23 18.58 -20.74 -15.82
C ASN A 23 17.46 -21.57 -15.16
N GLY A 24 16.25 -21.47 -15.71
CA GLY A 24 15.11 -22.30 -15.36
C GLY A 24 14.42 -21.91 -14.05
N TRP A 25 14.65 -20.72 -13.49
CA TRP A 25 13.96 -20.28 -12.27
C TRP A 25 14.05 -18.77 -12.10
N ILE A 26 12.97 -18.15 -11.63
CA ILE A 26 12.96 -16.74 -11.22
C ILE A 26 12.52 -16.60 -9.76
N PRO A 27 13.05 -15.63 -9.02
CA PRO A 27 12.58 -15.35 -7.67
C PRO A 27 11.15 -14.77 -7.70
N PHE A 28 10.44 -14.93 -6.58
CA PHE A 28 9.02 -14.54 -6.51
C PHE A 28 8.79 -13.04 -6.75
N ASP A 29 9.70 -12.17 -6.31
CA ASP A 29 9.63 -10.73 -6.55
C ASP A 29 9.69 -10.37 -8.04
N LEU A 30 10.50 -11.08 -8.84
CA LEU A 30 10.53 -10.91 -10.28
C LEU A 30 9.23 -11.42 -10.93
N PHE A 31 8.74 -12.59 -10.50
CA PHE A 31 7.43 -13.09 -10.94
C PHE A 31 6.32 -12.06 -10.66
N PHE A 32 6.22 -11.62 -9.40
CA PHE A 32 5.27 -10.63 -8.92
C PHE A 32 5.34 -9.35 -9.75
N ASN A 33 6.53 -8.76 -9.90
CA ASN A 33 6.69 -7.53 -10.66
C ASN A 33 6.26 -7.70 -12.13
N THR A 34 6.51 -8.87 -12.72
CA THR A 34 6.05 -9.19 -14.08
C THR A 34 4.53 -9.22 -14.16
N VAL A 35 3.87 -9.97 -13.27
CA VAL A 35 2.41 -10.16 -13.36
C VAL A 35 1.61 -8.94 -12.91
N MET A 36 2.18 -8.10 -12.05
CA MET A 36 1.51 -6.91 -11.52
C MET A 36 1.77 -5.67 -12.37
N TYR A 37 2.99 -5.49 -12.90
CA TYR A 37 3.45 -4.21 -13.44
C TYR A 37 4.05 -4.26 -14.85
N GLU A 38 4.05 -5.41 -15.53
CA GLU A 38 4.55 -5.44 -16.92
C GLU A 38 3.76 -4.45 -17.80
N PRO A 39 4.42 -3.49 -18.48
CA PRO A 39 3.71 -2.51 -19.29
C PRO A 39 2.78 -3.16 -20.32
N GLY A 40 1.50 -2.81 -20.27
CA GLY A 40 0.47 -3.35 -21.17
C GLY A 40 -0.04 -4.76 -20.84
N LEU A 41 0.58 -5.50 -19.92
CA LEU A 41 0.21 -6.89 -19.60
C LEU A 41 -0.08 -7.15 -18.12
N GLY A 42 0.60 -6.44 -17.22
CA GLY A 42 0.47 -6.62 -15.78
C GLY A 42 -0.89 -6.14 -15.26
N TYR A 43 -1.31 -6.67 -14.11
CA TYR A 43 -2.60 -6.38 -13.48
C TYR A 43 -2.88 -4.87 -13.36
N TYR A 44 -1.92 -4.08 -12.88
CA TYR A 44 -2.05 -2.63 -12.74
C TYR A 44 -1.72 -1.83 -14.02
N SER A 45 -1.25 -2.50 -15.07
CA SER A 45 -0.67 -1.87 -16.28
C SER A 45 -1.33 -2.25 -17.60
N SER A 46 -2.37 -3.11 -17.60
CA SER A 46 -3.01 -3.61 -18.83
C SER A 46 -4.24 -2.82 -19.30
N GLY A 47 -4.68 -1.80 -18.54
CA GLY A 47 -5.85 -0.95 -18.90
C GLY A 47 -7.19 -1.68 -18.98
N SER A 48 -7.21 -3.00 -18.70
CA SER A 48 -8.42 -3.81 -18.70
C SER A 48 -9.30 -3.45 -17.49
N HIS A 49 -10.61 -3.29 -17.71
CA HIS A 49 -11.59 -2.77 -16.73
C HIS A 49 -11.66 -3.57 -15.41
N LYS A 50 -10.80 -3.30 -14.41
CA LYS A 50 -10.79 -4.15 -13.18
C LYS A 50 -10.77 -3.46 -11.81
N ILE A 51 -11.22 -2.21 -11.70
CA ILE A 51 -11.50 -1.60 -10.37
C ILE A 51 -12.85 -0.87 -10.42
N GLY A 52 -13.87 -1.36 -9.69
CA GLY A 52 -15.26 -0.86 -9.74
C GLY A 52 -16.27 -1.87 -9.17
N GLN A 53 -17.59 -1.68 -9.40
CA GLN A 53 -18.68 -2.62 -9.00
C GLN A 53 -18.61 -4.02 -9.66
N GLY A 54 -17.44 -4.37 -10.21
CA GLY A 54 -17.02 -5.71 -10.66
C GLY A 54 -15.49 -5.88 -10.68
N GLY A 55 -14.74 -5.05 -9.94
CA GLY A 55 -13.29 -5.18 -9.76
C GLY A 55 -12.94 -6.15 -8.63
N ASP A 56 -11.67 -6.53 -8.51
CA ASP A 56 -11.25 -7.63 -7.64
C ASP A 56 -11.19 -7.26 -6.14
N PHE A 57 -11.04 -5.96 -5.81
CA PHE A 57 -11.13 -5.42 -4.45
C PHE A 57 -11.69 -3.98 -4.38
N THR A 58 -12.16 -3.59 -3.19
CA THR A 58 -12.65 -2.25 -2.87
C THR A 58 -11.80 -1.66 -1.75
N THR A 59 -11.09 -0.55 -2.01
CA THR A 59 -10.25 0.16 -1.03
C THR A 59 -11.05 1.04 -0.08
N ALA A 60 -10.43 1.50 1.01
CA ALA A 60 -11.12 2.34 2.00
C ALA A 60 -11.76 3.62 1.41
N PRO A 61 -11.11 4.39 0.51
CA PRO A 61 -11.72 5.55 -0.16
C PRO A 61 -12.96 5.20 -0.99
N GLU A 62 -13.01 4.01 -1.57
CA GLU A 62 -14.14 3.54 -2.40
C GLU A 62 -15.33 3.06 -1.57
N ILE A 63 -15.07 2.57 -0.35
CA ILE A 63 -16.13 2.17 0.59
C ILE A 63 -16.88 3.41 1.08
N SER A 64 -16.14 4.44 1.52
CA SER A 64 -16.76 5.67 2.01
C SER A 64 -15.84 6.88 1.90
N LYS A 65 -16.38 7.98 1.38
CA LYS A 65 -15.75 9.31 1.40
C LYS A 65 -15.30 9.78 2.79
N TYR A 66 -15.91 9.26 3.85
CA TYR A 66 -15.55 9.61 5.23
C TYR A 66 -14.12 9.21 5.58
N PHE A 67 -13.57 8.18 4.92
CA PHE A 67 -12.16 7.84 5.05
C PHE A 67 -11.27 9.01 4.60
N SER A 68 -11.45 9.48 3.37
CA SER A 68 -10.65 10.58 2.80
C SER A 68 -10.82 11.88 3.59
N LYS A 69 -12.06 12.20 4.01
CA LYS A 69 -12.37 13.38 4.82
C LYS A 69 -11.72 13.31 6.21
N ALA A 70 -11.73 12.15 6.86
CA ALA A 70 -11.07 11.96 8.16
C ALA A 70 -9.55 12.14 8.04
N ILE A 71 -8.93 11.56 7.02
CA ILE A 71 -7.50 11.74 6.75
C ILE A 71 -7.19 13.23 6.48
N ALA A 72 -7.99 13.90 5.65
CA ALA A 72 -7.86 15.34 5.39
C ALA A 72 -7.87 16.14 6.69
N ARG A 73 -8.92 16.02 7.52
CA ARG A 73 -9.02 16.74 8.79
C ARG A 73 -7.85 16.47 9.73
N GLN A 74 -7.43 15.22 9.86
CA GLN A 74 -6.28 14.86 10.71
C GLN A 74 -4.98 15.49 10.20
N THR A 75 -4.81 15.61 8.89
CA THR A 75 -3.61 16.20 8.28
C THR A 75 -3.59 17.73 8.24
N ILE A 76 -4.71 18.43 8.48
CA ILE A 76 -4.76 19.91 8.50
C ILE A 76 -3.70 20.47 9.45
N ARG A 77 -3.61 19.93 10.68
CA ARG A 77 -2.63 20.37 11.68
C ARG A 77 -1.17 20.29 11.18
N LEU A 78 -0.88 19.32 10.31
CA LEU A 78 0.45 19.11 9.73
C LEU A 78 0.69 20.10 8.58
N LEU A 79 -0.34 20.35 7.75
CA LEU A 79 -0.29 21.35 6.68
C LEU A 79 -0.04 22.76 7.25
N GLU A 80 -0.71 23.12 8.34
CA GLU A 80 -0.62 24.43 9.00
C GLU A 80 0.76 24.74 9.60
N MET A 81 1.65 23.75 9.73
CA MET A 81 3.04 23.95 10.17
C MET A 81 3.94 24.55 9.07
N HIS A 82 3.43 24.70 7.86
CA HIS A 82 4.19 25.09 6.69
C HIS A 82 3.56 26.31 6.00
N ASP A 83 4.42 27.21 5.51
CA ASP A 83 3.98 28.24 4.57
C ASP A 83 3.77 27.60 3.19
N ALA A 84 2.54 27.69 2.67
CA ALA A 84 2.16 27.18 1.35
C ALA A 84 2.53 25.69 1.14
N PRO A 85 2.00 24.77 1.96
CA PRO A 85 2.33 23.34 1.90
C PRO A 85 1.91 22.70 0.59
N SER A 86 2.65 21.68 0.15
CA SER A 86 2.21 20.79 -0.93
C SER A 86 1.85 19.41 -0.38
N VAL A 87 1.01 18.70 -1.13
CA VAL A 87 0.68 17.29 -0.86
C VAL A 87 1.11 16.44 -2.04
N ILE A 88 1.67 15.26 -1.80
CA ILE A 88 1.95 14.25 -2.82
C ILE A 88 1.18 12.98 -2.45
N GLU A 89 0.27 12.52 -3.30
CA GLU A 89 -0.35 11.20 -3.19
C GLU A 89 0.40 10.21 -4.07
N VAL A 90 0.91 9.13 -3.46
CA VAL A 90 1.55 8.02 -4.15
C VAL A 90 0.50 6.94 -4.38
N GLY A 91 0.32 6.51 -5.65
CA GLY A 91 -0.63 5.46 -6.00
C GLY A 91 -2.09 5.86 -5.73
N ALA A 92 -2.59 6.91 -6.39
CA ALA A 92 -3.90 7.49 -6.12
C ALA A 92 -5.10 6.62 -6.55
N GLY A 93 -4.87 5.44 -7.11
CA GLY A 93 -5.93 4.52 -7.52
C GLY A 93 -6.88 5.19 -8.52
N LYS A 94 -8.18 5.26 -8.22
CA LYS A 94 -9.16 5.95 -9.07
C LYS A 94 -9.19 7.48 -8.90
N GLY A 95 -8.44 8.01 -7.94
CA GLY A 95 -8.47 9.43 -7.56
C GLY A 95 -9.61 9.79 -6.59
N THR A 96 -10.37 8.81 -6.09
CA THR A 96 -11.47 9.05 -5.14
C THR A 96 -10.96 9.64 -3.83
N PHE A 97 -9.79 9.19 -3.36
CA PHE A 97 -9.13 9.79 -2.21
C PHE A 97 -8.77 11.25 -2.49
N ALA A 98 -7.97 11.52 -3.55
CA ALA A 98 -7.62 12.87 -3.99
C ALA A 98 -8.83 13.81 -4.05
N PHE A 99 -9.91 13.37 -4.71
CA PHE A 99 -11.12 14.15 -4.94
C PHE A 99 -11.79 14.56 -3.62
N GLU A 100 -12.04 13.61 -2.72
CA GLU A 100 -12.71 13.89 -1.44
C GLU A 100 -11.78 14.60 -0.46
N TYR A 101 -10.47 14.31 -0.47
CA TYR A 101 -9.47 14.97 0.35
C TYR A 101 -9.37 16.47 0.00
N LEU A 102 -9.22 16.80 -1.29
CA LEU A 102 -9.14 18.17 -1.77
C LEU A 102 -10.42 18.96 -1.49
N LYS A 103 -11.58 18.32 -1.62
CA LYS A 103 -12.86 18.93 -1.30
C LYS A 103 -12.99 19.22 0.20
N GLU A 104 -12.53 18.31 1.07
CA GLU A 104 -12.53 18.55 2.51
C GLU A 104 -11.59 19.70 2.91
N LEU A 105 -10.40 19.79 2.28
CA LEU A 105 -9.52 20.94 2.50
C LEU A 105 -10.18 22.25 2.10
N GLN A 106 -10.97 22.27 1.02
CA GLN A 106 -11.77 23.45 0.65
C GLN A 106 -12.84 23.78 1.69
N GLU A 107 -13.59 22.78 2.13
CA GLU A 107 -14.67 22.93 3.11
C GLU A 107 -14.16 23.45 4.46
N THR A 108 -12.90 23.12 4.79
CA THR A 108 -12.20 23.57 6.00
C THR A 108 -11.32 24.80 5.78
N GLU A 109 -11.38 25.42 4.60
CA GLU A 109 -10.60 26.61 4.23
C GLU A 109 -9.07 26.44 4.40
N THR A 110 -8.58 25.20 4.31
CA THR A 110 -7.16 24.87 4.40
C THR A 110 -6.48 25.02 3.03
N GLU A 111 -5.59 26.01 2.92
CA GLU A 111 -4.89 26.30 1.67
C GLU A 111 -3.62 25.45 1.50
N ILE A 112 -3.51 24.81 0.33
CA ILE A 112 -2.29 24.16 -0.15
C ILE A 112 -1.78 24.86 -1.40
N ASN A 113 -0.49 24.75 -1.68
CA ASN A 113 0.16 25.25 -2.88
C ASN A 113 -0.09 24.33 -4.08
N HIS A 114 0.26 23.05 -3.95
CA HIS A 114 0.08 22.03 -5.01
C HIS A 114 -0.36 20.70 -4.42
N TYR A 115 -1.14 19.95 -5.20
CA TYR A 115 -1.46 18.54 -4.96
C TYR A 115 -0.89 17.70 -6.09
N TYR A 116 0.16 16.94 -5.80
CA TYR A 116 0.82 16.09 -6.76
C TYR A 116 0.27 14.67 -6.67
N ILE A 117 0.10 14.03 -7.82
CA ILE A 117 -0.24 12.60 -7.90
C ILE A 117 0.90 11.86 -8.58
N LEU A 118 1.51 10.90 -7.90
CA LEU A 118 2.49 9.98 -8.46
C LEU A 118 1.78 8.67 -8.82
N GLU A 119 1.52 8.48 -10.11
CA GLU A 119 0.80 7.33 -10.66
C GLU A 119 1.57 6.73 -11.85
N ILE A 120 1.83 5.42 -11.78
CA ILE A 120 2.55 4.65 -12.80
C ILE A 120 1.60 4.13 -13.89
N SER A 121 0.32 3.94 -13.57
CA SER A 121 -0.67 3.40 -14.49
C SER A 121 -1.31 4.52 -15.33
N ALA A 122 -1.11 4.45 -16.65
CA ALA A 122 -1.70 5.42 -17.59
C ALA A 122 -3.24 5.40 -17.57
N ASP A 123 -3.87 4.21 -17.44
CA ASP A 123 -5.33 4.09 -17.34
C ASP A 123 -5.87 4.71 -16.05
N LEU A 124 -5.19 4.52 -14.91
CA LEU A 124 -5.59 5.16 -13.65
C LEU A 124 -5.41 6.68 -13.74
N ARG A 125 -4.33 7.16 -14.36
CA ARG A 125 -4.10 8.59 -14.60
C ARG A 125 -5.27 9.22 -15.37
N ASP A 126 -5.73 8.59 -16.45
CA ASP A 126 -6.85 9.11 -17.25
C ASP A 126 -8.15 9.17 -16.43
N ARG A 127 -8.42 8.13 -15.62
CA ARG A 127 -9.61 8.08 -14.73
C ARG A 127 -9.54 9.14 -13.63
N GLN A 128 -8.36 9.31 -13.02
CA GLN A 128 -8.10 10.35 -12.02
C GLN A 128 -8.36 11.74 -12.63
N MET A 129 -7.83 12.01 -13.82
CA MET A 129 -8.04 13.30 -14.52
C MET A 129 -9.53 13.55 -14.79
N GLN A 130 -10.26 12.52 -15.23
CA GLN A 130 -11.70 12.63 -15.45
C GLN A 130 -12.45 12.94 -14.15
N LEU A 131 -12.14 12.24 -13.05
CA LEU A 131 -12.79 12.46 -11.76
C LEU A 131 -12.47 13.86 -11.20
N ILE A 132 -11.20 14.25 -11.21
CA ILE A 132 -10.70 15.53 -10.72
C ILE A 132 -11.23 16.71 -11.55
N SER A 133 -11.62 16.49 -12.81
CA SER A 133 -12.29 17.52 -13.62
C SER A 133 -13.61 18.02 -13.03
N GLY A 134 -14.22 17.25 -12.11
CA GLY A 134 -15.41 17.65 -11.36
C GLY A 134 -15.15 18.60 -10.18
N LEU A 135 -13.88 18.88 -9.83
CA LEU A 135 -13.55 19.82 -8.76
C LEU A 135 -13.64 21.29 -9.22
N PRO A 136 -13.92 22.24 -8.30
CA PRO A 136 -13.85 23.66 -8.59
C PRO A 136 -12.49 24.10 -9.14
N GLU A 137 -12.48 25.09 -10.03
CA GLU A 137 -11.28 25.51 -10.77
C GLU A 137 -10.10 25.92 -9.87
N ASN A 138 -10.38 26.61 -8.77
CA ASN A 138 -9.39 27.06 -7.81
C ASN A 138 -8.63 25.92 -7.12
N ILE A 139 -9.18 24.71 -7.13
CA ILE A 139 -8.55 23.51 -6.55
C ILE A 139 -7.99 22.64 -7.66
N ARG A 140 -8.78 22.42 -8.71
CA ARG A 140 -8.39 21.64 -9.88
C ARG A 140 -7.06 22.13 -10.47
N SER A 141 -6.87 23.45 -10.53
CA SER A 141 -5.64 24.08 -11.02
C SER A 141 -4.40 23.81 -10.16
N LYS A 142 -4.55 23.33 -8.93
CA LYS A 142 -3.44 22.95 -8.04
C LYS A 142 -3.00 21.50 -8.23
N VAL A 143 -3.75 20.69 -8.98
CA VAL A 143 -3.46 19.26 -9.16
C VAL A 143 -2.48 19.05 -10.31
N THR A 144 -1.41 18.30 -10.07
CA THR A 144 -0.39 17.97 -11.07
C THR A 144 0.00 16.48 -10.99
N TRP A 145 0.00 15.78 -12.11
CA TRP A 145 0.48 14.39 -12.16
C TRP A 145 1.99 14.38 -12.43
N LEU A 146 2.74 13.70 -11.57
CA LEU A 146 4.18 13.54 -11.70
C LEU A 146 4.52 12.38 -12.64
N GLU A 147 5.55 12.56 -13.46
CA GLU A 147 6.09 11.50 -14.33
C GLU A 147 7.27 10.75 -13.69
N SER A 148 7.97 11.40 -12.77
CA SER A 148 9.09 10.81 -12.03
C SER A 148 9.18 11.41 -10.63
N LEU A 149 10.15 10.92 -9.86
CA LEU A 149 10.53 11.46 -8.56
C LEU A 149 11.44 12.70 -8.68
N ASP A 150 11.78 13.14 -9.90
CA ASP A 150 12.73 14.23 -10.17
C ASP A 150 12.06 15.60 -10.02
N ILE A 151 11.58 15.88 -8.82
CA ILE A 151 11.02 17.18 -8.44
C ILE A 151 11.82 17.81 -7.30
N GLU A 152 11.69 19.11 -7.15
CA GLU A 152 12.20 19.78 -5.96
C GLU A 152 11.45 19.27 -4.72
N PRO A 153 12.17 18.80 -3.67
CA PRO A 153 11.54 18.29 -2.46
C PRO A 153 10.61 19.32 -1.82
N ILE A 154 9.40 18.90 -1.47
CA ILE A 154 8.36 19.77 -0.95
C ILE A 154 8.53 20.02 0.55
N ASN A 155 7.93 21.12 1.03
CA ASN A 155 7.49 21.20 2.42
C ASN A 155 6.00 20.84 2.47
N GLY A 156 5.61 19.88 3.29
CA GLY A 156 4.23 19.41 3.37
C GLY A 156 4.12 17.91 3.57
N ILE A 157 3.21 17.24 2.86
CA ILE A 157 2.79 15.87 3.20
C ILE A 157 2.92 14.93 2.01
N VAL A 158 3.47 13.74 2.22
CA VAL A 158 3.31 12.59 1.31
C VAL A 158 2.26 11.65 1.90
N ILE A 159 1.32 11.18 1.09
CA ILE A 159 0.28 10.23 1.48
C ILE A 159 0.38 8.99 0.58
N ALA A 160 0.33 7.81 1.18
CA ALA A 160 0.29 6.53 0.48
C ALA A 160 -0.74 5.63 1.17
N ASN A 161 -1.83 5.32 0.47
CA ASN A 161 -2.88 4.41 0.94
C ASN A 161 -2.87 3.14 0.10
N GLU A 162 -2.63 1.98 0.72
CA GLU A 162 -2.59 0.67 0.06
C GLU A 162 -1.59 0.68 -1.12
N VAL A 163 -0.33 1.01 -0.78
CA VAL A 163 0.77 1.10 -1.76
C VAL A 163 1.88 0.11 -1.42
N ILE A 164 2.17 -0.07 -0.13
CA ILE A 164 3.30 -0.90 0.30
C ILE A 164 2.98 -2.37 0.11
N ASP A 165 1.73 -2.76 0.34
CA ASP A 165 1.22 -4.11 0.10
C ASP A 165 1.45 -4.62 -1.33
N ALA A 166 1.39 -3.72 -2.30
CA ALA A 166 1.54 -3.96 -3.72
C ALA A 166 3.00 -3.83 -4.19
N LEU A 167 3.96 -3.52 -3.31
CA LEU A 167 5.39 -3.52 -3.68
C LEU A 167 5.92 -4.95 -3.80
N PRO A 168 6.86 -5.20 -4.73
CA PRO A 168 7.51 -6.50 -4.87
C PRO A 168 8.12 -6.99 -3.54
N PHE A 169 7.84 -8.25 -3.21
CA PHE A 169 8.38 -8.93 -2.04
C PHE A 169 8.96 -10.29 -2.44
N LYS A 170 10.01 -10.70 -1.74
CA LYS A 170 10.53 -12.06 -1.80
C LYS A 170 9.74 -12.95 -0.86
N ARG A 171 9.81 -14.25 -1.10
CA ARG A 171 9.24 -15.26 -0.22
C ARG A 171 10.34 -16.23 0.20
N PHE A 172 10.29 -16.68 1.44
CA PHE A 172 11.22 -17.67 1.96
C PHE A 172 10.49 -18.84 2.61
N ILE A 173 11.18 -19.97 2.74
CA ILE A 173 10.76 -21.11 3.52
C ILE A 173 11.94 -21.68 4.31
N ILE A 174 11.69 -22.12 5.54
CA ILE A 174 12.66 -22.83 6.36
C ILE A 174 12.48 -24.33 6.18
N GLU A 175 13.54 -25.04 5.81
CA GLU A 175 13.54 -26.50 5.76
C GLU A 175 14.88 -27.07 6.20
N ASN A 176 14.86 -28.11 7.02
CA ASN A 176 16.06 -28.70 7.62
C ASN A 176 16.95 -27.63 8.28
N GLN A 177 16.33 -26.65 8.94
CA GLN A 177 16.96 -25.47 9.55
C GLN A 177 17.77 -24.61 8.56
N GLN A 178 17.44 -24.66 7.27
CA GLN A 178 18.03 -23.81 6.23
C GLN A 178 16.98 -22.94 5.58
N THR A 179 17.37 -21.71 5.28
CA THR A 179 16.55 -20.77 4.52
C THR A 179 16.65 -21.08 3.02
N TYR A 180 15.50 -21.26 2.40
CA TYR A 180 15.33 -21.30 0.95
C TYR A 180 14.53 -20.10 0.49
N GLU A 181 14.85 -19.60 -0.70
CA GLU A 181 14.05 -18.60 -1.42
C GLU A 181 12.99 -19.33 -2.25
N LEU A 182 11.74 -18.88 -2.16
CA LEU A 182 10.64 -19.34 -3.00
C LEU A 182 10.57 -18.49 -4.27
N GLY A 183 10.27 -19.16 -5.39
CA GLY A 183 10.15 -18.54 -6.70
C GLY A 183 9.38 -19.44 -7.66
N VAL A 184 9.53 -19.20 -8.95
CA VAL A 184 8.75 -19.86 -10.00
C VAL A 184 9.69 -20.52 -11.01
N THR A 185 9.36 -21.75 -11.38
CA THR A 185 9.98 -22.51 -12.46
C THR A 185 8.91 -22.93 -13.46
N GLN A 186 9.32 -23.60 -14.53
CA GLN A 186 8.40 -24.26 -15.46
C GLN A 186 8.69 -25.75 -15.59
N SER A 187 7.63 -26.56 -15.70
CA SER A 187 7.67 -28.00 -15.93
C SER A 187 6.59 -28.38 -16.93
N ASN A 188 6.96 -29.05 -18.02
CA ASN A 188 6.05 -29.41 -19.13
C ASN A 188 5.24 -28.23 -19.71
N GLY A 189 5.81 -27.02 -19.66
CA GLY A 189 5.16 -25.79 -20.11
C GLY A 189 4.21 -25.17 -19.08
N GLU A 190 4.00 -25.77 -17.91
CA GLU A 190 3.21 -25.19 -16.83
C GLU A 190 4.12 -24.49 -15.82
N LEU A 191 3.67 -23.36 -15.26
CA LEU A 191 4.39 -22.66 -14.20
C LEU A 191 4.13 -23.36 -12.87
N GLU A 192 5.17 -23.53 -12.05
CA GLU A 192 5.06 -24.13 -10.73
C GLU A 192 5.91 -23.37 -9.71
N GLU A 193 5.45 -23.32 -8.46
CA GLU A 193 6.27 -22.81 -7.36
C GLU A 193 7.41 -23.79 -7.07
N SER A 194 8.60 -23.24 -6.84
CA SER A 194 9.77 -24.01 -6.48
C SER A 194 10.71 -23.19 -5.61
N LYS A 195 11.68 -23.88 -4.99
CA LYS A 195 12.62 -23.25 -4.06
C LYS A 195 14.06 -23.40 -4.53
N LYS A 196 14.87 -22.39 -4.25
CA LYS A 196 16.34 -22.44 -4.37
C LYS A 196 16.98 -22.09 -3.04
N LYS A 197 18.23 -22.51 -2.85
CA LYS A 197 19.00 -22.11 -1.68
C LYS A 197 19.12 -20.59 -1.66
N SER A 198 18.75 -19.97 -0.53
CA SER A 198 18.83 -18.52 -0.37
C SER A 198 20.25 -18.01 -0.57
N ASP A 199 20.36 -16.77 -1.07
CA ASP A 199 21.62 -16.05 -1.05
C ASP A 199 21.98 -15.59 0.37
N LYS A 200 23.14 -14.93 0.49
CA LYS A 200 23.62 -14.44 1.79
C LYS A 200 22.76 -13.30 2.34
N GLN A 201 22.20 -12.46 1.47
CA GLN A 201 21.43 -11.28 1.90
C GLN A 201 20.13 -11.73 2.56
N LEU A 202 19.33 -12.56 1.86
CA LEU A 202 18.08 -13.10 2.39
C LEU A 202 18.30 -13.89 3.68
N LYS A 203 19.33 -14.74 3.71
CA LYS A 203 19.66 -15.51 4.90
C LYS A 203 19.98 -14.62 6.10
N ASN A 204 20.86 -13.63 5.91
CA ASN A 204 21.25 -12.71 6.99
C ASN A 204 20.05 -11.94 7.53
N GLU A 205 19.17 -11.47 6.64
CA GLU A 205 18.00 -10.68 7.04
C GLU A 205 17.02 -11.52 7.90
N ILE A 206 16.81 -12.78 7.53
CA ILE A 206 15.98 -13.70 8.32
C ILE A 206 16.61 -14.02 9.67
N GLU A 207 17.94 -14.08 9.76
CA GLU A 207 18.66 -14.23 11.03
C GLU A 207 18.50 -12.99 11.93
N ILE A 208 18.52 -11.78 11.35
CA ILE A 208 18.27 -10.51 12.07
C ILE A 208 16.83 -10.51 12.61
N ILE A 209 15.84 -10.73 11.74
CA ILE A 209 14.42 -10.78 12.13
C ILE A 209 14.22 -11.81 13.25
N SER A 210 14.78 -13.01 13.10
CA SER A 210 14.69 -14.08 14.11
C SER A 210 15.27 -13.65 15.46
N ALA A 211 16.37 -12.89 15.47
CA ALA A 211 16.96 -12.36 16.69
C ALA A 211 16.09 -11.28 17.34
N GLU A 212 15.51 -10.38 16.55
CA GLU A 212 14.64 -9.29 17.01
C GLU A 212 13.35 -9.81 17.63
N ILE A 213 12.66 -10.74 16.96
CA ILE A 213 11.46 -11.40 17.51
C ILE A 213 11.79 -12.45 18.58
N LYS A 214 13.09 -12.64 18.89
CA LYS A 214 13.62 -13.57 19.92
C LYS A 214 13.12 -15.00 19.74
N ARG A 215 12.95 -15.43 18.49
CA ARG A 215 12.37 -16.73 18.14
C ARG A 215 12.98 -17.24 16.86
N LYS A 216 13.28 -18.55 16.82
CA LYS A 216 13.64 -19.24 15.59
C LYS A 216 12.41 -19.60 14.78
N PHE A 217 12.52 -19.48 13.47
CA PHE A 217 11.54 -20.02 12.54
C PHE A 217 11.62 -21.55 12.51
N GLU A 218 10.47 -22.21 12.53
CA GLU A 218 10.35 -23.67 12.52
C GLU A 218 10.45 -24.22 11.09
N ASP A 219 10.81 -25.50 10.94
CA ASP A 219 10.76 -26.15 9.64
C ASP A 219 9.34 -26.13 9.08
N GLY A 220 9.21 -25.78 7.80
CA GLY A 220 7.95 -25.54 7.11
C GLY A 220 7.42 -24.10 7.23
N TYR A 221 8.03 -23.24 8.04
CA TYR A 221 7.64 -21.84 8.14
C TYR A 221 7.99 -21.10 6.84
N SER A 222 7.00 -20.44 6.25
CA SER A 222 7.14 -19.60 5.06
C SER A 222 6.54 -18.22 5.28
N SER A 223 7.15 -17.19 4.71
CA SER A 223 6.70 -15.81 4.83
C SER A 223 7.33 -14.92 3.75
N GLU A 224 6.93 -13.66 3.74
CA GLU A 224 7.32 -12.62 2.79
C GLU A 224 8.35 -11.69 3.41
N ILE A 225 9.19 -11.08 2.58
CA ILE A 225 10.16 -10.06 3.01
C ILE A 225 10.49 -9.11 1.86
N ARG A 226 10.59 -7.81 2.15
CA ARG A 226 10.99 -6.78 1.18
C ARG A 226 12.45 -6.39 1.45
N LEU A 227 13.42 -7.16 0.93
CA LEU A 227 14.86 -6.96 1.18
C LEU A 227 15.37 -5.56 0.79
N ASP A 228 14.80 -5.01 -0.29
CA ASP A 228 15.23 -3.73 -0.87
C ASP A 228 14.28 -2.57 -0.49
N PHE A 229 13.47 -2.73 0.56
CA PHE A 229 12.49 -1.72 0.97
C PHE A 229 13.12 -0.35 1.26
N HIS A 230 14.32 -0.32 1.84
CA HIS A 230 15.09 0.91 2.07
C HIS A 230 15.30 1.75 0.79
N LYS A 231 15.47 1.11 -0.38
CA LYS A 231 15.65 1.84 -1.66
C LYS A 231 14.38 2.55 -2.07
N TRP A 232 13.24 1.86 -1.95
CA TRP A 232 11.94 2.44 -2.24
C TRP A 232 11.61 3.58 -1.27
N PHE A 233 11.80 3.35 0.03
CA PHE A 233 11.55 4.35 1.05
C PHE A 233 12.43 5.60 0.84
N LYS A 234 13.71 5.41 0.52
CA LYS A 234 14.62 6.51 0.17
C LYS A 234 14.13 7.31 -1.04
N GLY A 235 13.60 6.63 -2.06
CA GLY A 235 13.01 7.27 -3.23
C GLY A 235 11.86 8.20 -2.85
N ILE A 236 10.88 7.70 -2.09
CA ILE A 236 9.70 8.50 -1.70
C ILE A 236 10.06 9.58 -0.67
N SER A 237 10.90 9.25 0.33
CA SER A 237 11.30 10.22 1.36
C SER A 237 12.15 11.36 0.82
N SER A 238 12.84 11.17 -0.31
CA SER A 238 13.56 12.25 -1.00
C SER A 238 12.65 13.36 -1.51
N LEU A 239 11.35 13.09 -1.68
CA LEU A 239 10.34 14.09 -2.07
C LEU A 239 10.03 15.07 -0.94
N ILE A 240 10.44 14.81 0.29
CA ILE A 240 10.17 15.68 1.46
C ILE A 240 11.46 16.33 1.95
N LYS A 241 11.43 17.67 1.96
CA LYS A 241 12.42 18.48 2.66
C LYS A 241 12.11 18.60 4.15
N LYS A 242 10.87 18.96 4.47
CA LYS A 242 10.31 19.06 5.82
C LYS A 242 8.81 18.74 5.79
N GLY A 243 8.32 18.04 6.78
CA GLY A 243 6.89 17.73 6.89
C GLY A 243 6.67 16.27 7.25
N SER A 244 5.62 15.66 6.70
CA SER A 244 5.12 14.37 7.17
C SER A 244 4.87 13.37 6.05
N MET A 245 4.95 12.08 6.38
CA MET A 245 4.49 11.00 5.51
C MET A 245 3.38 10.22 6.20
N VAL A 246 2.26 9.98 5.51
CA VAL A 246 1.10 9.25 6.02
C VAL A 246 0.97 7.95 5.23
N PHE A 247 1.12 6.83 5.92
CA PHE A 247 0.95 5.49 5.35
C PHE A 247 -0.27 4.82 5.96
N VAL A 248 -1.21 4.40 5.12
CA VAL A 248 -2.36 3.58 5.54
C VAL A 248 -2.35 2.29 4.75
N ASP A 249 -2.19 1.17 5.45
CA ASP A 249 -2.06 -0.14 4.80
C ASP A 249 -2.41 -1.25 5.80
N TYR A 250 -2.69 -2.46 5.31
CA TYR A 250 -2.89 -3.60 6.19
C TYR A 250 -1.58 -4.27 6.56
N GLY A 251 -1.43 -4.55 7.85
CA GLY A 251 -0.17 -5.07 8.35
C GLY A 251 -0.06 -5.08 9.85
N TYR A 252 1.17 -5.35 10.29
CA TYR A 252 1.50 -5.70 11.67
C TYR A 252 2.86 -5.12 12.05
N ASP A 253 3.13 -5.01 13.35
CA ASP A 253 4.51 -4.96 13.83
C ASP A 253 5.23 -6.28 13.51
N ARG A 254 6.57 -6.27 13.57
CA ARG A 254 7.39 -7.43 13.17
C ARG A 254 7.07 -8.70 13.96
N SER A 255 6.76 -8.59 15.25
CA SER A 255 6.45 -9.76 16.08
C SER A 255 5.14 -10.43 15.64
N ASP A 256 4.11 -9.64 15.39
CA ASP A 256 2.81 -10.11 14.90
C ASP A 256 2.84 -10.55 13.43
N PHE A 257 3.64 -9.88 12.60
CA PHE A 257 3.86 -10.24 11.19
C PHE A 257 4.41 -11.66 11.07
N TYR A 258 5.44 -11.95 11.88
CA TYR A 258 6.16 -13.22 11.90
C TYR A 258 5.70 -14.17 13.02
N ARG A 259 4.47 -14.07 13.52
CA ARG A 259 3.98 -14.97 14.57
C ARG A 259 3.89 -16.43 14.10
N PRO A 260 3.98 -17.43 15.00
CA PRO A 260 3.94 -18.86 14.64
C PRO A 260 2.68 -19.27 13.87
N GLU A 261 1.52 -18.68 14.18
CA GLU A 261 0.23 -18.99 13.56
C GLU A 261 0.15 -18.52 12.10
N ARG A 262 1.10 -17.69 11.65
CA ARG A 262 1.25 -17.21 10.27
C ARG A 262 2.35 -17.96 9.51
N ALA A 263 2.50 -19.26 9.77
CA ALA A 263 3.53 -20.10 9.14
C ALA A 263 3.40 -20.25 7.60
N LYS A 264 2.30 -19.78 7.01
CA LYS A 264 2.08 -19.72 5.55
C LYS A 264 2.23 -18.31 4.97
N GLY A 265 2.71 -17.37 5.77
CA GLY A 265 2.87 -15.98 5.38
C GLY A 265 1.58 -15.17 5.43
N ASN A 266 1.66 -14.00 4.81
CA ASN A 266 0.65 -12.95 4.76
C ASN A 266 0.30 -12.53 3.32
N MET A 267 0.80 -13.25 2.32
CA MET A 267 0.40 -13.06 0.93
C MET A 267 -1.07 -13.43 0.73
N ILE A 268 -1.80 -12.57 0.01
CA ILE A 268 -3.18 -12.79 -0.36
C ILE A 268 -3.30 -12.56 -1.87
N CYS A 269 -4.09 -13.40 -2.55
CA CYS A 269 -4.48 -13.13 -3.92
C CYS A 269 -5.99 -12.87 -3.98
N HIS A 270 -6.41 -11.88 -4.77
CA HIS A 270 -7.82 -11.53 -4.95
C HIS A 270 -8.25 -11.67 -6.40
N TYR A 271 -9.36 -12.36 -6.62
CA TYR A 271 -9.98 -12.49 -7.94
C TYR A 271 -11.51 -12.50 -7.79
N GLN A 272 -12.18 -11.58 -8.47
CA GLN A 272 -13.63 -11.39 -8.48
C GLN A 272 -14.24 -11.37 -7.06
N ASN A 273 -13.66 -10.58 -6.17
CA ASN A 273 -14.05 -10.48 -4.75
C ASN A 273 -13.93 -11.79 -3.96
N ARG A 274 -13.04 -12.70 -4.38
CA ARG A 274 -12.71 -13.94 -3.67
C ARG A 274 -11.23 -14.01 -3.36
N VAL A 275 -10.91 -14.49 -2.16
CA VAL A 275 -9.55 -14.82 -1.78
C VAL A 275 -9.15 -16.13 -2.45
N ILE A 276 -7.98 -16.13 -3.08
CA ILE A 276 -7.34 -17.29 -3.69
C ILE A 276 -5.95 -17.44 -3.05
N GLU A 277 -5.54 -18.68 -2.79
CA GLU A 277 -4.23 -18.96 -2.18
C GLU A 277 -3.09 -19.01 -3.21
N ASP A 278 -3.41 -19.46 -4.43
CA ASP A 278 -2.43 -19.75 -5.48
C ASP A 278 -2.14 -18.51 -6.37
N PRO A 279 -0.89 -17.97 -6.36
CA PRO A 279 -0.51 -16.83 -7.17
C PRO A 279 -0.42 -17.13 -8.68
N LEU A 280 -0.35 -18.41 -9.09
CA LEU A 280 -0.17 -18.83 -10.47
C LEU A 280 -1.50 -19.08 -11.21
N LYS A 281 -2.64 -18.96 -10.51
CA LYS A 281 -3.95 -19.42 -11.02
C LYS A 281 -4.57 -18.51 -12.08
N ASN A 282 -4.67 -17.21 -11.83
CA ASN A 282 -5.30 -16.24 -12.75
C ASN A 282 -4.29 -15.14 -13.14
N ILE A 283 -3.15 -15.55 -13.70
CA ILE A 283 -2.06 -14.65 -14.08
C ILE A 283 -2.55 -13.48 -14.95
N GLY A 284 -2.26 -12.26 -14.49
CA GLY A 284 -2.66 -11.00 -15.12
C GLY A 284 -4.07 -10.52 -14.76
N PHE A 285 -4.83 -11.31 -13.99
CA PHE A 285 -6.22 -11.03 -13.63
C PHE A 285 -6.56 -11.19 -12.18
N GLN A 286 -5.64 -11.65 -11.34
CA GLN A 286 -5.79 -11.56 -9.90
C GLN A 286 -4.80 -10.54 -9.37
N ASP A 287 -5.24 -9.82 -8.34
CA ASP A 287 -4.34 -9.03 -7.52
C ASP A 287 -3.52 -9.97 -6.63
N ILE A 288 -2.27 -9.60 -6.39
CA ILE A 288 -1.36 -10.26 -5.46
C ILE A 288 -0.78 -9.17 -4.58
N SER A 289 -0.82 -9.39 -3.29
CA SER A 289 -0.34 -8.43 -2.31
C SER A 289 0.12 -9.15 -1.05
N ALA A 290 0.89 -8.47 -0.21
CA ALA A 290 1.35 -9.00 1.07
C ALA A 290 1.29 -7.92 2.14
N SER A 291 0.89 -8.29 3.36
CA SER A 291 0.85 -7.37 4.49
C SER A 291 2.14 -6.55 4.64
N VAL A 292 2.01 -5.39 5.29
CA VAL A 292 3.13 -4.51 5.63
C VAL A 292 3.74 -4.93 6.96
N ASP A 293 5.06 -5.07 7.01
CA ASP A 293 5.85 -5.04 8.25
C ASP A 293 6.08 -3.56 8.61
N PHE A 294 5.28 -3.04 9.54
CA PHE A 294 5.36 -1.64 9.95
C PHE A 294 6.61 -1.33 10.77
N THR A 295 7.24 -2.33 11.39
CA THR A 295 8.56 -2.15 12.01
C THR A 295 9.60 -1.91 10.93
N GLN A 296 9.54 -2.61 9.78
CA GLN A 296 10.46 -2.35 8.66
C GLN A 296 10.29 -0.93 8.09
N LEU A 297 9.05 -0.45 8.02
CA LEU A 297 8.77 0.93 7.64
C LEU A 297 9.36 1.94 8.63
N ALA A 298 9.18 1.69 9.93
CA ALA A 298 9.74 2.50 10.99
C ALA A 298 11.27 2.53 10.97
N ASP A 299 11.93 1.38 10.80
CA ASP A 299 13.40 1.27 10.73
C ASP A 299 13.94 2.14 9.57
N CYS A 300 13.39 1.98 8.36
CA CYS A 300 13.80 2.75 7.20
C CYS A 300 13.54 4.26 7.37
N ALA A 301 12.43 4.61 8.02
CA ALA A 301 12.09 6.00 8.33
C ALA A 301 13.14 6.65 9.24
N ILE A 302 13.50 5.97 10.32
CA ILE A 302 14.49 6.45 11.29
C ILE A 302 15.87 6.62 10.62
N GLU A 303 16.28 5.68 9.77
CA GLU A 303 17.53 5.75 9.02
C GLU A 303 17.60 6.96 8.08
N GLU A 304 16.48 7.36 7.47
CA GLU A 304 16.38 8.54 6.59
C GLU A 304 16.06 9.86 7.35
N GLY A 305 16.14 9.82 8.68
CA GLY A 305 16.04 10.98 9.57
C GLY A 305 14.62 11.42 9.91
N PHE A 306 13.64 10.52 9.78
CA PHE A 306 12.29 10.73 10.28
C PHE A 306 12.16 10.24 11.73
N PHE A 307 11.16 10.73 12.44
CA PHE A 307 10.65 10.12 13.67
C PHE A 307 9.22 9.61 13.43
N ILE A 308 8.78 8.68 14.27
CA ILE A 308 7.42 8.14 14.22
C ILE A 308 6.55 9.04 15.08
N ASP A 309 5.67 9.83 14.44
CA ASP A 309 4.77 10.78 15.10
C ASP A 309 3.48 10.09 15.56
N LEU A 310 3.05 9.07 14.81
CA LEU A 310 1.90 8.23 15.16
C LEU A 310 2.07 6.83 14.55
N PHE A 311 1.73 5.81 15.33
CA PHE A 311 1.40 4.48 14.81
C PHE A 311 0.15 3.96 15.53
N THR A 312 -0.90 3.62 14.80
CA THR A 312 -2.18 3.21 15.38
C THR A 312 -3.00 2.35 14.42
N THR A 313 -4.15 1.84 14.86
CA THR A 313 -5.09 1.13 13.96
C THR A 313 -5.93 2.12 13.15
N GLN A 314 -6.44 1.69 11.99
CA GLN A 314 -7.39 2.48 11.23
C GLN A 314 -8.65 2.82 12.06
N SER A 315 -9.13 1.88 12.86
CA SER A 315 -10.27 2.08 13.76
C SER A 315 -10.03 3.25 14.72
N MET A 316 -8.88 3.27 15.40
CA MET A 316 -8.51 4.33 16.35
C MET A 316 -8.28 5.67 15.64
N PHE A 317 -7.64 5.64 14.46
CA PHE A 317 -7.40 6.84 13.65
C PHE A 317 -8.71 7.52 13.20
N LEU A 318 -9.67 6.73 12.73
CA LEU A 318 -10.95 7.21 12.22
C LEU A 318 -11.96 7.57 13.31
N LEU A 319 -11.81 7.05 14.54
CA LEU A 319 -12.76 7.30 15.64
C LEU A 319 -12.39 8.47 16.56
N ASN A 320 -11.36 9.26 16.23
CA ASN A 320 -11.04 10.49 16.96
C ASN A 320 -12.10 11.59 16.71
N GLN A 321 -12.29 12.50 17.68
CA GLN A 321 -13.23 13.63 17.65
C GLN A 321 -13.19 14.42 16.34
N GLN A 322 -12.00 14.71 15.80
CA GLN A 322 -11.84 15.43 14.53
C GLN A 322 -12.45 14.66 13.34
N SER A 323 -12.37 13.33 13.35
CA SER A 323 -12.96 12.45 12.34
C SER A 323 -14.45 12.18 12.58
N LEU A 324 -14.88 12.13 13.85
CA LEU A 324 -16.30 11.89 14.22
C LEU A 324 -17.22 13.05 13.82
N SER A 325 -16.73 14.29 13.84
CA SER A 325 -17.50 15.44 13.37
C SER A 325 -17.95 15.30 11.90
N VAL A 326 -17.23 14.52 11.08
CA VAL A 326 -17.64 14.24 9.69
C VAL A 326 -18.87 13.31 9.65
N ILE A 327 -19.04 12.46 10.66
CA ILE A 327 -20.16 11.51 10.79
C ILE A 327 -21.43 12.24 11.26
N GLU A 328 -21.29 13.33 12.02
CA GLU A 328 -22.40 14.18 12.44
C GLU A 328 -23.06 14.89 11.25
N ASP A 329 -22.28 15.18 10.20
CA ASP A 329 -22.75 15.76 8.94
C ASP A 329 -23.58 14.78 8.07
N ILE A 330 -23.69 13.50 8.46
CA ILE A 330 -24.54 12.54 7.75
C ILE A 330 -26.00 12.96 7.91
N LYS A 331 -26.60 13.41 6.80
CA LYS A 331 -28.02 13.75 6.69
C LYS A 331 -28.88 12.67 7.33
N MET A 332 -29.84 13.09 8.15
CA MET A 332 -30.81 12.17 8.77
C MET A 332 -31.91 11.79 7.78
N ASP A 333 -31.54 11.01 6.76
CA ASP A 333 -32.45 10.45 5.76
C ASP A 333 -32.21 8.94 5.55
N GLU A 334 -32.93 8.32 4.62
CA GLU A 334 -32.82 6.88 4.32
C GLU A 334 -31.40 6.46 3.88
N SER A 335 -30.58 7.37 3.35
CA SER A 335 -29.19 7.09 2.95
C SER A 335 -28.25 6.91 4.15
N ARG A 336 -28.64 7.40 5.34
CA ARG A 336 -27.85 7.28 6.58
C ARG A 336 -27.54 5.85 6.95
N ILE A 337 -28.49 4.93 6.78
CA ILE A 337 -28.29 3.51 7.16
C ILE A 337 -27.16 2.90 6.34
N MET A 338 -27.12 3.18 5.03
CA MET A 338 -26.10 2.67 4.13
C MET A 338 -24.72 3.28 4.43
N GLU A 339 -24.65 4.59 4.69
CA GLU A 339 -23.40 5.24 5.09
C GLU A 339 -22.85 4.73 6.43
N VAL A 340 -23.72 4.48 7.41
CA VAL A 340 -23.32 3.86 8.68
C VAL A 340 -22.80 2.43 8.48
N GLN A 341 -23.38 1.65 7.56
CA GLN A 341 -22.87 0.31 7.24
C GLN A 341 -21.48 0.35 6.61
N LYS A 342 -21.24 1.27 5.66
CA LYS A 342 -19.92 1.49 5.07
C LYS A 342 -18.89 1.91 6.13
N LEU A 343 -19.25 2.83 7.02
CA LEU A 343 -18.39 3.23 8.14
C LEU A 343 -18.06 2.06 9.06
N LYS A 344 -19.04 1.21 9.40
CA LYS A 344 -18.79 0.00 10.19
C LYS A 344 -17.75 -0.91 9.55
N GLN A 345 -17.75 -1.05 8.23
CA GLN A 345 -16.73 -1.84 7.53
C GLN A 345 -15.32 -1.26 7.73
N LEU A 346 -15.19 0.08 7.76
CA LEU A 346 -13.91 0.76 7.96
C LEU A 346 -13.37 0.68 9.40
N ILE A 347 -14.26 0.67 10.41
CA ILE A 347 -13.86 0.81 11.83
C ILE A 347 -13.91 -0.49 12.64
N MET A 348 -14.65 -1.51 12.20
CA MET A 348 -14.85 -2.70 13.02
C MET A 348 -13.64 -3.64 13.00
N PRO A 349 -13.24 -4.20 14.16
CA PRO A 349 -12.09 -5.11 14.28
C PRO A 349 -12.11 -6.30 13.31
N ASN A 350 -13.30 -6.89 13.09
CA ASN A 350 -13.48 -8.05 12.21
C ASN A 350 -13.49 -7.70 10.72
N HIS A 351 -13.27 -6.43 10.37
CA HIS A 351 -13.18 -5.93 9.01
C HIS A 351 -11.84 -5.20 8.83
N MET A 352 -11.85 -3.93 8.42
CA MET A 352 -10.62 -3.19 8.17
C MET A 352 -10.04 -2.54 9.43
N GLY A 353 -10.85 -2.38 10.49
CA GLY A 353 -10.53 -1.51 11.62
C GLY A 353 -9.21 -1.81 12.31
N ASP A 354 -8.95 -3.08 12.63
CA ASP A 354 -7.74 -3.48 13.37
C ASP A 354 -6.66 -4.05 12.44
N VAL A 355 -7.04 -4.53 11.26
CA VAL A 355 -6.12 -5.09 10.27
C VAL A 355 -5.32 -3.98 9.60
N PHE A 356 -5.98 -2.88 9.24
CA PHE A 356 -5.32 -1.68 8.71
C PHE A 356 -4.68 -0.88 9.83
N LYS A 357 -3.48 -0.37 9.55
CA LYS A 357 -2.76 0.55 10.42
C LYS A 357 -2.56 1.89 9.72
N CYS A 358 -2.41 2.92 10.52
CA CYS A 358 -2.00 4.25 10.10
C CYS A 358 -0.67 4.57 10.76
N MET A 359 0.35 4.91 9.96
CA MET A 359 1.63 5.40 10.43
C MET A 359 1.88 6.80 9.88
N ILE A 360 2.16 7.75 10.78
CA ILE A 360 2.59 9.10 10.42
C ILE A 360 4.04 9.28 10.85
N LEU A 361 4.87 9.67 9.89
CA LEU A 361 6.28 9.97 10.08
C LEU A 361 6.48 11.48 9.98
N GLY A 362 7.40 12.05 10.76
CA GLY A 362 7.74 13.47 10.72
C GLY A 362 9.23 13.72 10.44
N LYS A 363 9.55 14.78 9.70
CA LYS A 363 10.92 15.22 9.41
C LYS A 363 11.02 16.73 9.45
N GLY A 364 11.89 17.25 10.33
CA GLY A 364 12.14 18.70 10.43
C GLY A 364 10.92 19.54 10.85
N ILE A 365 9.99 18.92 11.57
CA ILE A 365 8.79 19.52 12.19
C ILE A 365 8.77 19.24 13.70
N SER A 366 7.83 19.82 14.45
CA SER A 366 7.62 19.49 15.86
C SER A 366 7.25 18.02 16.04
N THR A 367 7.62 17.44 17.18
CA THR A 367 7.19 16.10 17.58
C THR A 367 5.84 16.15 18.30
N ASP A 368 5.26 14.97 18.53
CA ASP A 368 4.13 14.79 19.43
C ASP A 368 2.85 15.49 18.92
N ASN A 369 2.64 15.50 17.60
CA ASN A 369 1.51 16.21 17.00
C ASN A 369 0.18 15.46 17.15
N PHE A 370 0.20 14.24 17.70
CA PHE A 370 -0.94 13.34 17.85
C PHE A 370 -1.02 12.70 19.26
N GLU A 371 -0.52 13.36 20.32
CA GLU A 371 -0.54 12.81 21.69
C GLU A 371 -1.93 12.40 22.17
N GLU A 372 -3.00 13.03 21.65
CA GLU A 372 -4.37 12.71 22.03
C GLU A 372 -4.89 11.38 21.47
N LEU A 373 -4.17 10.80 20.51
CA LEU A 373 -4.50 9.50 19.92
C LEU A 373 -3.89 8.34 20.71
N ASN A 374 -4.50 7.16 20.60
CA ASN A 374 -3.91 5.95 21.17
C ASN A 374 -2.76 5.46 20.28
N HIS A 375 -1.56 5.40 20.85
CA HIS A 375 -0.32 5.00 20.16
C HIS A 375 0.00 3.52 20.38
N LEU A 376 0.31 2.85 19.27
CA LEU A 376 0.90 1.51 19.22
C LEU A 376 2.41 1.56 18.98
N THR A 377 3.04 2.73 18.95
CA THR A 377 4.49 2.89 18.65
C THR A 377 5.40 2.03 19.54
N HIS A 378 4.97 1.70 20.76
CA HIS A 378 5.68 0.82 21.68
C HIS A 378 5.73 -0.66 21.26
N THR A 379 4.94 -1.05 20.25
CA THR A 379 4.91 -2.43 19.72
C THR A 379 5.86 -2.62 18.54
N LEU A 380 6.37 -1.53 17.95
CA LEU A 380 7.24 -1.57 16.78
C LEU A 380 8.60 -2.18 17.09
#